data_AF-A0A7Z9G3X9-F1
#
_entry.id   AF-A0A7Z9G3X9-F1
#
_cell.length_a   1.000
_cell.length_b   1.000
_cell.length_c   1.000
_cell.angle_alpha   90.00
_cell.angle_beta   90.00
_cell.angle_gamma   90.00
#
_symmetry.space_group_name_H-M   'P 1'
#
loop_
_entity.id
_entity.type
_entity.pdbx_description
1 polymer ?
#
loop_
_entity_poly.entity_id
_entity_poly.type
_entity_poly.pdbx_seq_one_letter_code
_entity_poly.pdbx_strand_id
1 'polypeptide(L)'
;MRPSDLLAAVSNPPNPFQSGHLDWEGTPPRVELQIFHDHSKTILSRNESPDLPFRWSLNPYRGCMHGCAYCYARPTHQYLDFGAGTDFDRKIVVKFNAAKLLRRTFMKRSWQGELILFSGNTDCYQPLEASYGITRA
;
A
#
# COMPACT_ATOMS: atom_id res chain seq x y z
N MET A 1 -22.57 3.85 -6.82
CA MET A 1 -22.00 3.12 -5.66
C MET A 1 -20.55 3.55 -5.55
N ARG A 2 -20.12 4.12 -4.42
CA ARG A 2 -18.72 4.59 -4.29
C ARG A 2 -17.82 3.36 -4.04
N PRO A 3 -16.56 3.34 -4.51
CA PRO A 3 -15.63 2.24 -4.23
C PRO A 3 -15.44 1.93 -2.73
N SER A 4 -15.80 2.87 -1.85
CA SER A 4 -15.81 2.73 -0.40
C SER A 4 -16.89 1.80 0.18
N ASP A 5 -17.92 1.44 -0.59
CA ASP A 5 -19.16 0.88 -0.03
C ASP A 5 -19.13 -0.66 0.15
N LEU A 6 -18.03 -1.34 -0.21
CA LEU A 6 -17.87 -2.80 -0.05
C LEU A 6 -16.42 -3.18 0.32
N LEU A 7 -15.84 -2.52 1.32
CA LEU A 7 -14.61 -3.04 1.92
C LEU A 7 -14.94 -4.33 2.68
N ALA A 8 -14.34 -5.43 2.27
CA ALA A 8 -14.43 -6.70 2.98
C ALA A 8 -13.92 -6.49 4.41
N ALA A 9 -14.73 -6.88 5.40
CA ALA A 9 -14.29 -6.92 6.78
C ALA A 9 -13.23 -8.01 6.91
N VAL A 10 -11.99 -7.61 7.19
CA VAL A 10 -10.90 -8.54 7.51
C VAL A 10 -10.80 -8.61 9.02
N SER A 11 -11.05 -9.79 9.59
CA SER A 11 -10.85 -10.06 11.01
C SER A 11 -9.54 -10.82 11.21
N ASN A 12 -8.79 -10.46 12.25
CA ASN A 12 -7.60 -11.22 12.62
C ASN A 12 -8.02 -12.55 13.24
N PRO A 13 -7.43 -13.68 12.82
CA PRO A 13 -7.67 -14.94 13.50
C PRO A 13 -7.17 -14.88 14.96
N PRO A 14 -7.78 -15.66 15.87
CA PRO A 14 -7.31 -15.72 17.25
C PRO A 14 -5.86 -16.23 17.30
N ASN A 15 -5.01 -15.57 18.09
CA ASN A 15 -3.64 -16.01 18.29
C ASN A 15 -3.61 -17.26 19.18
N PRO A 16 -3.08 -18.41 18.70
CA PRO A 16 -3.10 -19.66 19.45
C PRO A 16 -2.24 -19.64 20.72
N PHE A 17 -1.32 -18.68 20.86
CA PHE A 17 -0.43 -18.52 22.02
C PHE A 17 -0.87 -17.41 22.97
N GLN A 18 -1.97 -16.71 22.67
CA GLN A 18 -2.45 -15.62 23.49
C GLN A 18 -3.30 -16.16 24.65
N SER A 19 -2.82 -15.99 25.89
CA SER A 19 -3.49 -16.45 27.10
C SER A 19 -4.52 -15.47 27.67
N GLY A 20 -4.62 -14.26 27.12
CA GLY A 20 -5.55 -13.22 27.58
C GLY A 20 -5.92 -12.23 26.48
N HIS A 21 -7.10 -11.63 26.58
CA HIS A 21 -7.61 -10.64 25.62
C HIS A 21 -7.32 -9.22 26.12
N LEU A 22 -7.00 -8.32 25.19
CA LEU A 22 -6.82 -6.89 25.45
C LEU A 22 -8.03 -6.17 24.86
N ASP A 23 -8.85 -5.60 25.74
CA ASP A 23 -9.98 -4.77 25.36
C ASP A 23 -9.67 -3.29 25.57
N TRP A 24 -10.33 -2.44 24.79
CA TRP A 24 -10.34 -1.01 25.03
C TRP A 24 -11.28 -0.69 26.20
N GLU A 25 -10.81 0.12 27.16
CA GLU A 25 -11.70 0.75 28.12
C GLU A 25 -12.51 1.84 27.41
N GLY A 26 -13.79 1.55 27.12
CA GLY A 26 -14.70 2.45 26.44
C GLY A 26 -14.77 2.24 24.93
N THR A 27 -15.23 3.27 24.19
CA THR A 27 -15.35 3.17 22.73
C THR A 27 -14.01 3.49 22.07
N PRO A 28 -13.47 2.61 21.20
CA PRO A 28 -12.23 2.91 20.50
C PRO A 28 -12.40 4.17 19.63
N PRO A 29 -11.35 4.99 19.49
CA PRO A 29 -11.43 6.20 18.68
C PRO A 29 -11.76 5.86 17.23
N ARG A 30 -12.65 6.64 16.62
CA ARG A 30 -13.05 6.42 15.23
C ARG A 30 -11.88 6.76 14.30
N VAL A 31 -11.35 5.75 13.64
CA VAL A 31 -10.37 5.92 12.55
C VAL A 31 -11.14 5.93 11.23
N GLU A 32 -11.10 7.05 10.51
CA GLU A 32 -11.71 7.16 9.18
C GLU A 32 -10.66 6.91 8.10
N LEU A 33 -10.88 5.85 7.32
CA LEU A 33 -10.08 5.51 6.15
C LEU A 33 -10.51 6.40 4.97
N GLN A 34 -9.54 7.04 4.33
CA GLN A 34 -9.71 7.86 3.14
C GLN A 34 -8.94 7.23 1.98
N ILE A 35 -9.63 6.99 0.88
CA ILE A 35 -9.06 6.36 -0.31
C ILE A 35 -8.95 7.39 -1.42
N PHE A 36 -7.75 7.51 -1.99
CA PHE A 36 -7.46 8.41 -3.10
C PHE A 36 -7.06 7.60 -4.33
N HIS A 37 -7.45 8.06 -5.52
CA HIS A 37 -6.97 7.47 -6.77
C HIS A 37 -5.58 8.01 -7.14
N ASP A 38 -4.64 7.10 -7.40
CA ASP A 38 -3.39 7.47 -8.06
C ASP A 38 -3.61 7.60 -9.57
N HIS A 39 -3.62 8.83 -10.08
CA HIS A 39 -3.82 9.15 -11.49
C HIS A 39 -2.54 9.16 -12.34
N SER A 40 -1.36 8.89 -11.75
CA SER A 40 -0.07 8.86 -12.46
C SER A 40 -0.11 7.89 -13.65
N LYS A 41 0.69 8.19 -14.67
CA LYS A 41 0.64 7.45 -15.95
C LYS A 41 1.68 6.34 -16.04
N THR A 42 2.52 6.16 -15.03
CA THR A 42 3.55 5.12 -14.96
C THR A 42 3.38 4.30 -13.68
N ILE A 43 4.03 3.16 -13.59
CA ILE A 43 3.94 2.24 -12.44
C ILE A 43 5.30 1.91 -11.81
N LEU A 44 6.38 2.03 -12.59
CA LEU A 44 7.73 1.84 -12.10
C LEU A 44 8.34 3.18 -11.69
N SER A 45 8.93 3.20 -10.51
CA SER A 45 9.80 4.26 -10.02
C SER A 45 11.26 3.83 -10.19
N ARG A 46 12.11 4.76 -10.64
CA ARG A 46 13.55 4.54 -10.79
C ARG A 46 14.30 5.12 -9.61
N ASN A 47 15.32 4.43 -9.14
CA ASN A 47 16.34 4.98 -8.27
C ASN A 47 17.74 4.71 -8.85
N GLU A 48 18.72 5.49 -8.40
CA GLU A 48 20.13 5.39 -8.82
C GLU A 48 21.07 5.37 -7.60
N SER A 49 20.53 5.01 -6.43
CA SER A 49 21.33 4.91 -5.22
C SER A 49 22.35 3.78 -5.39
N PRO A 50 23.65 4.03 -5.10
CA PRO A 50 24.66 2.98 -5.13
C PRO A 50 24.48 1.95 -4.01
N ASP A 51 23.68 2.28 -2.97
CA ASP A 51 23.47 1.47 -1.78
C ASP A 51 22.34 0.44 -1.94
N LEU A 52 21.54 0.56 -3.01
CA LEU A 52 20.38 -0.31 -3.25
C LEU A 52 20.67 -1.31 -4.39
N PRO A 53 20.39 -2.61 -4.19
CA PRO A 53 20.68 -3.64 -5.19
C PRO A 53 19.66 -3.68 -6.34
N PHE A 54 18.70 -2.74 -6.40
CA PHE A 54 17.64 -2.69 -7.40
C PHE A 54 17.50 -1.28 -7.97
N ARG A 55 17.18 -1.19 -9.26
CA ARG A 55 16.92 0.08 -9.96
C ARG A 55 15.45 0.46 -9.96
N TRP A 56 14.57 -0.52 -10.13
CA TRP A 56 13.14 -0.32 -10.32
C TRP A 56 12.35 -0.77 -9.11
N SER A 57 11.35 0.01 -8.71
CA SER A 57 10.37 -0.39 -7.71
C SER A 57 8.94 -0.13 -8.18
N LEU A 58 8.00 -0.84 -7.57
CA LEU A 58 6.58 -0.75 -7.87
C LEU A 58 5.78 -0.82 -6.58
N ASN A 59 4.85 0.11 -6.38
CA ASN A 59 3.92 0.08 -5.25
C ASN A 59 2.49 0.29 -5.77
N PRO A 60 1.58 -0.71 -5.65
CA PRO A 60 0.18 -0.54 -6.05
C PRO A 60 -0.60 0.39 -5.11
N TYR A 61 -0.08 0.56 -3.89
CA TYR A 61 -0.63 1.39 -2.83
C TYR A 61 0.43 2.40 -2.35
N ARG A 62 0.01 3.52 -1.78
CA ARG A 62 0.85 4.43 -1.00
C ARG A 62 0.14 4.68 0.33
N GLY A 63 0.86 4.51 1.43
CA GLY A 63 0.26 4.37 2.76
C GLY A 63 0.02 2.90 3.11
N CYS A 64 -0.16 2.57 4.38
CA CYS A 64 -0.36 1.20 4.82
C CYS A 64 -1.19 1.13 6.10
N MET A 65 -2.33 0.44 6.04
CA MET A 65 -3.24 0.29 7.19
C MET A 65 -2.68 -0.55 8.35
N HIS A 66 -1.54 -1.22 8.17
CA HIS A 66 -0.88 -1.97 9.25
C HIS A 66 -0.38 -1.06 10.39
N GLY A 67 -0.13 0.22 10.11
CA GLY A 67 0.14 1.20 11.17
C GLY A 67 1.42 0.96 11.98
N CYS A 68 2.39 0.18 11.47
CA CYS A 68 3.62 -0.12 12.21
C CYS A 68 4.32 1.19 12.65
N ALA A 69 4.52 1.36 13.95
CA ALA A 69 5.12 2.57 14.52
C ALA A 69 6.55 2.82 13.98
N TYR A 70 7.28 1.75 13.66
CA TYR A 70 8.65 1.77 13.14
C TYR A 70 8.74 1.78 11.60
N CYS A 71 7.64 2.01 10.88
CA CYS A 71 7.65 1.92 9.43
C CYS A 71 8.48 3.04 8.79
N TYR A 72 9.57 2.68 8.10
CA TYR A 72 10.45 3.63 7.42
C TYR A 72 9.78 4.34 6.23
N ALA A 73 8.68 3.78 5.70
CA ALA A 73 7.98 4.32 4.53
C ALA A 73 7.15 5.57 4.86
N ARG A 74 6.85 5.83 6.14
CA ARG A 74 6.02 6.93 6.63
C ARG A 74 6.36 8.31 6.05
N PRO A 75 7.64 8.75 6.01
CA PRO A 75 8.00 10.06 5.46
C PRO A 75 7.61 10.24 3.98
N THR A 76 7.44 9.17 3.21
CA THR A 76 7.09 9.27 1.79
C THR A 76 5.69 9.85 1.52
N HIS A 77 4.83 9.89 2.55
CA HIS A 77 3.53 10.55 2.50
C HIS A 77 3.64 12.07 2.46
N GLN A 78 4.76 12.64 2.92
CA GLN A 78 4.99 14.08 2.86
C GLN A 78 5.15 14.57 1.42
N TYR A 79 5.59 13.72 0.49
CA TYR A 79 5.60 14.02 -0.95
C TYR A 79 4.19 14.07 -1.58
N LEU A 80 3.15 13.75 -0.81
CA LEU A 80 1.74 13.83 -1.20
C LEU A 80 1.01 14.95 -0.44
N ASP A 81 1.74 15.84 0.23
CA ASP A 81 1.21 16.86 1.13
C ASP A 81 0.39 16.27 2.31
N PHE A 82 0.67 15.02 2.67
CA PHE A 82 0.09 14.33 3.82
C PHE A 82 1.08 14.24 4.98
N GLY A 83 0.56 14.02 6.20
CA GLY A 83 1.40 13.75 7.36
C GLY A 83 2.09 12.38 7.29
N ALA A 84 3.29 12.27 7.85
CA ALA A 84 4.00 10.99 8.01
C ALA A 84 3.46 10.13 9.18
N GLY A 85 2.68 10.74 10.09
CA GLY A 85 2.07 10.06 11.22
C GLY A 85 0.85 9.23 10.80
N THR A 86 -0.28 9.45 11.48
CA THR A 86 -1.51 8.68 11.26
C THR A 86 -2.10 8.82 9.86
N ASP A 87 -1.75 9.87 9.12
CA ASP A 87 -2.10 10.04 7.71
C ASP A 87 -1.59 8.89 6.83
N PHE A 88 -0.40 8.35 7.10
CA PHE A 88 0.14 7.19 6.39
C PHE A 88 -0.75 5.94 6.55
N ASP A 89 -1.38 5.83 7.71
CA ASP A 89 -2.14 4.65 8.11
C ASP A 89 -3.59 4.70 7.60
N ARG A 90 -4.11 5.92 7.38
CA ARG A 90 -5.53 6.18 7.08
C ARG A 90 -5.81 6.83 5.73
N LYS A 91 -4.83 7.47 5.09
CA LYS A 91 -4.99 8.08 3.75
C LYS A 91 -4.25 7.25 2.73
N ILE A 92 -4.94 6.30 2.12
CA ILE A 92 -4.34 5.35 1.19
C ILE A 92 -4.55 5.81 -0.24
N VAL A 93 -3.47 6.01 -0.98
CA VAL A 93 -3.53 6.28 -2.42
C VAL A 93 -3.39 4.97 -3.17
N VAL A 94 -4.34 4.68 -4.05
CA VAL A 94 -4.48 3.37 -4.69
C VAL A 94 -4.33 3.50 -6.20
N LYS A 95 -3.47 2.67 -6.78
CA LYS A 95 -3.25 2.59 -8.21
C LYS A 95 -4.01 1.42 -8.83
N PHE A 96 -5.34 1.58 -8.97
CA PHE A 96 -6.24 0.54 -9.51
C PHE A 96 -5.85 0.00 -10.88
N ASN A 97 -5.14 0.77 -11.71
CA ASN A 97 -4.67 0.34 -13.02
C ASN A 97 -3.23 -0.21 -13.03
N ALA A 98 -2.67 -0.58 -11.87
CA ALA A 98 -1.27 -1.03 -11.73
C ALA A 98 -0.91 -2.16 -12.72
N ALA A 99 -1.69 -3.25 -12.77
CA ALA A 99 -1.44 -4.38 -13.67
C ALA A 99 -1.40 -3.96 -15.15
N LYS A 100 -2.37 -3.14 -15.58
CA LYS A 100 -2.42 -2.60 -16.95
C LYS A 100 -1.19 -1.76 -17.29
N LEU A 101 -0.75 -0.91 -16.37
CA LEU A 101 0.44 -0.08 -16.56
C LEU A 101 1.73 -0.92 -16.58
N LEU A 102 1.79 -1.96 -15.76
CA LEU A 102 2.93 -2.88 -15.69
C LEU A 102 3.04 -3.67 -16.99
N ARG A 103 1.94 -4.27 -17.45
CA ARG A 103 1.88 -4.93 -18.77
C ARG A 103 2.36 -4.01 -19.88
N ARG A 104 1.88 -2.76 -19.92
CA ARG A 104 2.33 -1.79 -20.94
C ARG A 104 3.83 -1.49 -20.83
N THR A 105 4.39 -1.52 -19.63
CA THR A 105 5.83 -1.31 -19.41
C THR A 105 6.64 -2.50 -19.94
N PHE A 106 6.22 -3.72 -19.62
CA PHE A 106 6.86 -4.95 -20.11
C PHE A 106 6.80 -5.11 -21.62
N MET A 107 5.75 -4.60 -22.28
CA MET A 107 5.62 -4.66 -23.73
C MET A 107 6.49 -3.65 -24.50
N LYS A 108 7.23 -2.76 -23.81
CA LYS A 108 8.15 -1.84 -24.48
C LYS A 108 9.36 -2.61 -24.99
N ARG A 109 9.75 -2.38 -26.26
CA ARG A 109 10.99 -2.94 -26.84
C ARG A 109 12.26 -2.60 -26.05
N SER A 110 12.24 -1.51 -25.28
CA SER A 110 13.35 -1.07 -24.44
C SER A 110 13.41 -1.77 -23.07
N TRP A 111 12.40 -2.55 -22.70
CA TRP A 111 12.38 -3.23 -21.40
C TRP A 111 13.24 -4.48 -21.45
N GLN A 112 14.24 -4.56 -20.57
CA GLN A 112 15.24 -5.64 -20.57
C GLN A 112 14.99 -6.73 -19.52
N GLY A 113 13.84 -6.71 -18.84
CA GLY A 113 13.53 -7.70 -17.80
C GLY A 113 14.30 -7.49 -16.49
N GLU A 114 14.62 -6.25 -16.14
CA GLU A 114 15.33 -5.91 -14.91
C GLU A 114 14.52 -6.27 -13.65
N LEU A 115 15.24 -6.51 -12.53
CA LEU A 115 14.64 -6.72 -11.22
C LEU A 115 13.76 -5.53 -10.81
N ILE A 116 12.55 -5.84 -10.33
CA ILE A 116 11.62 -4.88 -9.74
C ILE A 116 11.41 -5.24 -8.28
N LEU A 117 11.76 -4.31 -7.38
CA LEU A 117 11.37 -4.42 -5.99
C LEU A 117 9.88 -4.10 -5.85
N PHE A 118 9.11 -5.12 -5.48
CA PHE A 118 7.67 -4.99 -5.34
C PHE A 118 7.28 -4.62 -3.92
N SER A 119 6.42 -3.61 -3.77
CA SER A 119 5.84 -3.17 -2.51
C SER A 119 6.87 -2.79 -1.43
N GLY A 120 7.96 -2.13 -1.80
CA GLY A 120 8.98 -1.69 -0.84
C GLY A 120 8.58 -0.49 0.02
N ASN A 121 7.43 0.15 -0.21
CA ASN A 121 7.03 1.37 0.50
C ASN A 121 5.57 1.33 0.97
N THR A 122 4.99 0.14 1.00
CA THR A 122 3.62 -0.17 1.42
C THR A 122 3.53 -1.68 1.62
N ASP A 123 2.45 -2.19 2.20
CA ASP A 123 2.12 -3.60 2.11
C ASP A 123 1.07 -3.81 1.02
N CYS A 124 1.39 -4.64 0.00
CA CYS A 124 0.50 -4.91 -1.12
C CYS A 124 -0.66 -5.84 -0.76
N TYR A 125 -0.60 -6.50 0.40
CA TYR A 125 -1.62 -7.38 0.96
C TYR A 125 -2.31 -6.78 2.19
N GLN A 126 -2.18 -5.47 2.40
CA GLN A 126 -2.96 -4.75 3.41
C GLN A 126 -4.48 -5.00 3.22
N PRO A 127 -5.32 -4.82 4.24
CA PRO A 127 -6.74 -5.22 4.22
C PRO A 127 -7.54 -4.81 2.97
N LEU A 128 -7.23 -3.66 2.34
CA LEU A 128 -7.83 -3.23 1.08
C LEU A 128 -7.69 -4.23 -0.07
N GLU A 129 -6.60 -5.01 -0.10
CA GLU A 129 -6.35 -5.98 -1.15
C GLU A 129 -7.37 -7.12 -1.16
N ALA A 130 -8.00 -7.42 -0.02
CA ALA A 130 -9.12 -8.38 0.04
C ALA A 130 -10.33 -7.92 -0.80
N SER A 131 -10.47 -6.60 -1.00
CA SER A 131 -11.58 -6.00 -1.77
C SER A 131 -11.15 -5.64 -3.19
N TYR A 132 -9.95 -5.10 -3.36
CA TYR A 132 -9.50 -4.57 -4.65
C TYR A 132 -8.76 -5.58 -5.52
N GLY A 133 -8.11 -6.59 -4.94
CA GLY A 133 -7.45 -7.66 -5.69
C GLY A 133 -6.42 -7.18 -6.73
N ILE A 134 -5.76 -6.04 -6.52
CA ILE A 134 -4.89 -5.39 -7.51
C ILE A 134 -3.69 -6.28 -7.85
N THR A 135 -3.22 -7.06 -6.88
CA THR A 135 -2.08 -7.99 -7.03
C THR A 135 -2.47 -9.31 -7.72
N ARG A 136 -3.77 -9.56 -7.95
CA ARG A 136 -4.31 -10.81 -8.52
C ARG A 136 -4.67 -10.69 -10.01
N ALA A 137 -4.55 -9.49 -10.59
CA ALA A 137 -5.00 -9.14 -11.93
C ALA A 137 -3.97 -9.40 -13.05
#